data_AF-A0A151TFQ1-F1
#
_entry.id   AF-A0A151TFQ1-F1
#
_cell.length_a   1.000
_cell.length_b   1.000
_cell.length_c   1.000
_cell.angle_alpha   90.00
_cell.angle_beta   90.00
_cell.angle_gamma   90.00
#
_symmetry.space_group_name_H-M   'P 1'
#
loop_
_entity.id
_entity.type
_entity.pdbx_description
1 polymer ?
#
loop_
_entity_poly.entity_id
_entity_poly.type
_entity_poly.pdbx_seq_one_letter_code
_entity_poly.pdbx_strand_id
1 'polypeptide(L)' 'MKSGCYQIGVREEDKYKTKNQKPWDDEMTQVIIKVKQIVKRLPCLGIPDPEAYLIVESDASDLGYGGILK' A
#
# COMPACT_ATOMS: atom_id res chain seq x y z
N MET A 1 -3.00 27.06 -16.42
CA MET A 1 -2.20 25.83 -16.19
C MET A 1 -3.12 24.64 -16.43
N LYS A 2 -2.81 23.76 -17.40
CA LYS A 2 -3.65 22.57 -17.67
C LYS A 2 -3.19 21.46 -16.73
N SER A 3 -3.99 21.08 -15.73
CA SER A 3 -3.71 19.86 -14.95
C SER A 3 -4.14 18.66 -15.78
N GLY A 4 -3.17 17.94 -16.33
CA GLY A 4 -3.40 16.63 -16.92
C GLY A 4 -3.63 15.63 -15.79
N CYS A 5 -4.83 15.07 -15.71
CA CYS A 5 -5.09 13.93 -14.86
C CYS A 5 -4.43 12.72 -15.52
N TYR A 6 -3.34 12.22 -14.98
CA TYR A 6 -2.77 10.96 -15.46
C TYR A 6 -3.70 9.83 -15.01
N GLN A 7 -4.54 9.34 -15.92
CA GLN A 7 -5.20 8.07 -15.71
C GLN A 7 -4.11 7.00 -15.73
N ILE A 8 -3.93 6.29 -14.61
CA ILE A 8 -3.06 5.11 -14.55
C ILE A 8 -3.75 4.01 -15.36
N GLY A 9 -3.57 4.05 -16.68
CA GLY A 9 -3.92 2.95 -17.55
C GLY A 9 -3.03 1.76 -17.19
N VAL A 10 -3.62 0.59 -17.01
CA VAL A 10 -2.86 -0.66 -16.89
C VAL A 10 -1.98 -0.77 -18.13
N ARG A 11 -0.65 -0.67 -17.95
CA ARG A 11 0.30 -0.73 -19.06
C ARG A 11 0.24 -2.13 -19.66
N GLU A 12 0.17 -2.26 -20.99
CA GLU A 12 0.03 -3.57 -21.66
C GLU A 12 1.15 -4.57 -21.30
N GLU A 13 2.32 -4.07 -20.93
CA GLU A 13 3.44 -4.85 -20.41
C GLU A 13 3.15 -5.53 -19.06
N ASP A 14 2.26 -4.99 -18.24
CA ASP A 14 1.81 -5.61 -16.98
C ASP A 14 0.74 -6.69 -17.19
N LYS A 15 0.12 -6.73 -18.38
CA LYS A 15 -0.91 -7.71 -18.78
C LYS A 15 -0.42 -9.16 -18.73
N TYR A 16 0.90 -9.38 -18.82
CA TYR A 16 1.51 -10.71 -18.86
C TYR A 16 2.03 -11.20 -17.49
N LYS A 17 2.05 -10.35 -16.45
CA LYS A 17 2.51 -10.72 -15.09
C LYS A 17 1.57 -11.70 -14.37
N THR A 18 0.37 -11.91 -14.90
CA THR A 18 -0.68 -12.78 -14.34
C THR A 18 -0.62 -14.22 -14.83
N LYS A 19 0.21 -14.55 -15.84
CA LYS A 19 0.13 -15.86 -16.51
C LYS A 19 0.60 -17.07 -15.69
N ASN A 20 1.38 -16.86 -14.62
CA ASN A 20 1.97 -17.94 -13.79
C ASN A 20 1.70 -17.77 -12.29
N GLN A 21 0.68 -17.00 -11.89
CA GLN A 21 0.37 -16.84 -10.48
C GLN A 21 -0.39 -18.07 -9.97
N LYS A 22 0.12 -18.70 -8.90
CA LYS A 22 -0.61 -19.75 -8.20
C LYS A 22 -1.98 -19.18 -7.80
N PRO A 23 -3.10 -19.89 -8.03
CA PRO A 23 -4.40 -19.44 -7.58
C PRO A 23 -4.36 -19.16 -6.08
N TRP A 24 -5.08 -18.12 -5.67
CA TRP A 24 -5.26 -17.82 -4.25
C TRP A 24 -5.93 -19.03 -3.57
N ASP A 25 -5.35 -19.50 -2.47
CA ASP A 25 -5.88 -20.63 -1.71
C ASP A 25 -6.23 -20.23 -0.26
N ASP A 26 -6.91 -21.13 0.44
CA ASP A 26 -7.37 -20.89 1.80
C ASP A 26 -6.20 -20.70 2.77
N GLU A 27 -5.06 -21.36 2.53
CA GLU A 27 -3.86 -21.24 3.35
C GLU A 27 -3.31 -19.81 3.28
N MET A 28 -3.20 -19.24 2.07
CA MET A 28 -2.81 -17.83 1.87
C MET A 28 -3.74 -16.87 2.63
N THR A 29 -5.06 -17.13 2.62
CA THR A 29 -6.03 -16.33 3.37
C THR A 29 -5.70 -16.35 4.87
N GLN A 30 -5.47 -17.53 5.44
CA GLN A 30 -5.15 -17.67 6.86
C GLN A 30 -3.83 -16.98 7.23
N VAL A 31 -2.82 -17.07 6.36
CA VAL A 31 -1.54 -16.38 6.55
C VAL A 31 -1.75 -14.86 6.57
N ILE A 32 -2.49 -14.30 5.62
CA ILE A 32 -2.74 -12.86 5.57
C ILE A 32 -3.53 -12.37 6.78
N ILE A 33 -4.50 -13.14 7.26
CA ILE A 33 -5.22 -12.82 8.51
C ILE A 33 -4.24 -12.74 9.68
N LYS A 34 -3.36 -13.73 9.84
CA LYS A 34 -2.34 -13.75 10.90
C LYS A 34 -1.39 -12.56 10.80
N VAL A 35 -0.88 -12.26 9.60
CA VAL A 35 0.01 -11.10 9.38
C VAL A 35 -0.70 -9.81 9.76
N LYS A 36 -1.94 -9.59 9.32
CA LYS A 36 -2.73 -8.40 9.69
C LYS A 36 -2.97 -8.30 11.19
N GLN A 37 -3.18 -9.43 11.88
CA GLN A 37 -3.32 -9.45 13.35
C GLN A 37 -2.03 -9.07 14.06
N ILE A 38 -0.87 -9.52 13.57
CA ILE A 38 0.44 -9.17 14.13
C ILE A 38 0.69 -7.68 13.92
N VAL A 39 0.49 -7.16 12.70
CA VAL A 39 0.71 -5.74 12.38
C VAL A 39 -0.10 -4.82 13.29
N LYS A 40 -1.35 -5.18 13.64
CA LYS A 40 -2.16 -4.41 14.61
C LYS A 40 -1.58 -4.35 16.02
N ARG A 41 -0.74 -5.31 16.39
CA ARG A 41 -0.13 -5.43 17.72
C ARG A 41 1.33 -4.96 17.76
N LEU A 42 1.95 -4.75 16.61
CA LEU A 42 3.28 -4.14 16.56
C LEU A 42 3.20 -2.76 17.22
N PRO A 43 4.20 -2.34 18.02
CA PRO A 43 4.28 -0.98 18.53
C PRO A 43 4.42 -0.05 17.32
N CYS A 44 3.29 0.48 16.86
CA CYS A 44 3.20 0.97 15.50
C CYS A 44 3.68 2.41 15.33
N LEU A 45 3.82 3.19 16.39
CA LEU A 45 4.35 4.54 16.33
C LEU A 45 4.91 4.95 17.70
N GLY A 46 6.12 5.48 17.72
CA GLY A 46 6.56 6.34 18.83
C GLY A 46 5.80 7.66 18.79
N ILE A 47 5.73 8.38 19.92
CA ILE A 47 5.27 9.77 19.91
C ILE A 47 6.30 10.56 19.08
N PRO A 48 5.90 11.23 17.99
CA PRO A 48 6.85 12.00 17.19
C PRO A 48 7.40 13.15 18.04
N ASP A 49 8.71 13.33 18.00
CA ASP A 49 9.37 14.48 18.59
C ASP A 49 8.99 15.75 17.78
N PRO A 50 8.41 16.78 18.42
CA PRO A 50 8.02 18.01 17.73
C PRO A 50 9.20 18.79 17.14
N GLU A 51 10.43 18.53 17.58
CA GLU A 51 11.65 19.16 17.05
C GLU A 51 12.29 18.35 15.91
N ALA A 52 11.84 17.10 15.69
CA ALA A 52 12.37 16.24 14.65
C ALA A 52 11.80 16.58 13.26
N TYR A 53 12.60 16.35 12.22
CA TYR A 53 12.13 16.43 10.85
C TYR A 53 11.30 15.19 10.51
N LEU A 54 10.00 15.38 10.35
CA LEU A 54 9.05 14.32 10.02
C LEU A 54 8.84 14.21 8.50
N ILE A 55 8.84 12.98 7.97
CA ILE A 55 8.61 12.73 6.55
C ILE A 55 7.26 12.04 6.37
N VAL A 56 6.39 12.63 5.56
CA VAL A 56 5.11 12.02 5.17
C VAL A 56 5.20 11.52 3.74
N GLU A 57 5.03 10.22 3.56
CA GLU A 57 4.85 9.61 2.24
C GLU A 57 3.36 9.47 1.98
N SER A 58 2.83 10.23 1.02
CA SER A 58 1.43 10.18 0.62
C SER A 58 1.27 9.55 -0.75
N ASP A 59 0.31 8.65 -0.89
CA ASP A 59 -0.18 8.14 -2.17
C ASP A 59 -1.65 8.53 -2.34
N ALA A 60 -2.02 8.92 -3.55
CA ALA A 60 -3.38 9.34 -3.89
C ALA A 60 -3.82 8.67 -5.18
N SER A 61 -4.92 7.94 -5.11
CA SER A 61 -5.55 7.30 -6.25
C SER A 61 -7.02 7.74 -6.34
N ASP A 62 -7.65 7.49 -7.49
CA ASP A 62 -9.09 7.73 -7.66
C ASP A 62 -9.94 6.89 -6.66
N LEU A 63 -9.37 5.80 -6.11
CA LEU A 63 -10.01 4.95 -5.11
C LEU A 63 -9.91 5.50 -3.68
N GLY A 64 -8.95 6.39 -3.43
CA GLY A 64 -8.75 7.00 -2.12
C GLY A 64 -7.31 7.44 -1.86
N TYR A 65 -7.11 7.93 -0.64
CA TYR A 65 -5.84 8.50 -0.17
C TYR A 65 -5.20 7.58 0.87
N GLY A 66 -3.88 7.42 0.79
CA GLY A 66 -3.06 6.70 1.76
C GLY A 66 -1.86 7.54 2.18
N GLY A 67 -1.40 7.36 3.42
CA GLY A 67 -0.21 8.03 3.90
C GLY A 67 0.49 7.25 5.00
N ILE A 68 1.82 7.35 5.05
CA ILE A 68 2.67 6.80 6.11
C ILE A 68 3.57 7.91 6.65
N LEU A 69 3.61 8.04 7.97
CA LEU A 69 4.53 8.90 8.69
C LEU A 69 5.79 8.10 9.03
N LYS A 70 6.96 8.66 8.68
CA LYS A 70 8.29 8.10 8.98
C LYS A 70 9.06 8.99 9.93
#